data_AF-A0A412J2J6-F1
#
_entry.id   AF-A0A412J2J6-F1
#
_cell.length_a   1.000
_cell.length_b   1.000
_cell.length_c   1.000
_cell.angle_alpha   90.00
_cell.angle_beta   90.00
_cell.angle_gamma   90.00
#
_symmetry.space_group_name_H-M   'P 1'
#
loop_
_entity.id
_entity.type
_entity.pdbx_description
1 polymer ?
#
loop_
_entity_poly.entity_id
_entity_poly.type
_entity_poly.pdbx_seq_one_letter_code
_entity_poly.pdbx_strand_id
1 'polypeptide(L)' 'MIYEAPLGLNGKQQIPRIQLQDQWLEALGYHVGDKIDVQCTGDMIIINKMKTIKQTSVGL' A
#
# COMPACT_ATOMS: atom_id res chain seq x y z
N MET A 1 2.60 2.23 17.72
CA MET A 1 2.46 3.69 17.85
C MET A 1 1.63 4.18 16.68
N ILE A 2 0.52 4.88 16.93
CA ILE A 2 -0.27 5.53 15.87
C ILE A 2 0.29 6.94 15.72
N TYR A 3 0.65 7.33 14.50
CA TYR A 3 1.07 8.71 14.23
C TYR A 3 -0.16 9.59 14.09
N GLU A 4 -0.37 10.50 15.04
CA GLU A 4 -1.36 11.57 14.94
C GLU A 4 -0.69 12.82 14.38
N ALA A 5 -1.11 13.26 13.19
CA ALA A 5 -0.56 14.45 12.56
C ALA A 5 -0.99 15.70 13.35
N PRO A 6 -0.09 16.68 13.60
CA PRO A 6 -0.47 17.93 14.25
C PRO A 6 -1.56 18.65 13.45
N LEU A 7 -2.60 19.09 14.14
CA LEU A 7 -3.63 19.97 13.56
C LEU A 7 -3.02 21.37 13.35
N GLY A 8 -2.32 21.54 12.23
CA GLY A 8 -1.69 22.80 11.88
C GLY A 8 -2.73 23.88 11.58
N LEU A 9 -2.76 24.92 12.41
CA LEU A 9 -3.43 26.18 12.11
C LEU A 9 -2.76 26.79 10.86
N ASN A 10 -3.40 26.70 9.70
CA ASN A 10 -3.05 27.40 8.44
C ASN A 10 -1.93 26.84 7.52
N GLY A 11 -1.54 25.57 7.61
CA GLY A 11 -0.58 24.97 6.66
C GLY A 11 -0.99 23.56 6.28
N LYS A 12 -1.19 23.30 4.99
CA LYS A 12 -1.62 22.00 4.43
C LYS A 12 -0.88 20.86 5.15
N GLN A 13 -1.62 20.00 5.85
CA GLN A 13 -1.06 18.83 6.51
C GLN A 13 -0.25 18.02 5.49
N GLN A 14 1.07 18.00 5.64
CA GLN A 14 1.94 17.10 4.87
C GLN A 14 1.78 15.71 5.46
N ILE A 15 0.82 14.97 4.91
CA ILE A 15 0.74 13.52 5.12
C ILE A 15 2.00 12.92 4.48
N PRO A 16 2.83 12.17 5.23
CA PRO A 16 3.98 11.49 4.68
C PRO A 16 3.57 10.59 3.51
N ARG A 17 4.28 10.70 2.38
CA ARG A 17 4.03 9.90 1.18
C ARG A 17 5.30 9.15 0.80
N ILE A 18 5.15 7.87 0.49
CA ILE A 18 6.18 7.06 -0.15
C ILE A 18 5.73 6.87 -1.59
N GLN A 19 6.59 7.25 -2.54
CA GLN A 19 6.35 7.06 -3.98
C GLN A 19 7.21 5.90 -4.46
N LEU A 20 6.56 4.84 -4.93
CA LEU A 20 7.18 3.72 -5.62
C LEU A 20 6.90 3.90 -7.11
N GLN A 21 7.94 3.86 -7.93
CA GLN A 21 7.88 4.15 -9.36
C GLN A 21 8.84 3.26 -10.14
N ASP A 22 8.73 3.29 -11.46
CA ASP A 22 9.51 2.53 -12.46
C ASP A 22 9.01 1.11 -12.79
N GLN A 23 9.59 0.55 -13.87
CA GLN A 23 9.19 -0.70 -14.52
C GLN A 23 9.37 -1.95 -13.65
N TRP A 24 10.16 -1.89 -12.58
CA TRP A 24 10.36 -3.05 -11.70
C TRP A 24 9.08 -3.45 -10.97
N LEU A 25 8.16 -2.51 -10.70
CA LEU A 25 6.86 -2.80 -10.10
C LEU A 25 6.00 -3.67 -11.03
N GLU A 26 5.93 -3.31 -12.31
CA GLU A 26 5.22 -4.09 -13.33
C GLU A 26 5.88 -5.46 -13.55
N ALA A 27 7.22 -5.53 -13.54
CA ALA A 27 7.97 -6.78 -13.65
C ALA A 27 7.70 -7.74 -12.45
N LEU A 28 7.45 -7.19 -11.26
CA LEU A 28 6.97 -7.94 -10.09
C LEU A 28 5.46 -8.20 -10.12
N GLY A 29 4.77 -7.73 -11.15
CA GLY A 29 3.35 -7.95 -11.40
C GLY A 29 2.43 -6.95 -10.70
N TYR A 30 2.92 -5.87 -10.10
CA TYR A 30 2.07 -4.81 -9.54
C TYR A 30 1.52 -3.90 -10.64
N HIS A 31 0.25 -3.55 -10.53
CA HIS A 31 -0.43 -2.62 -11.43
C HIS A 31 -1.18 -1.55 -10.62
N VAL A 32 -1.46 -0.41 -11.26
CA VAL A 32 -2.30 0.62 -10.66
C VAL A 32 -3.68 0.03 -10.33
N GLY A 33 -4.12 0.22 -9.09
CA GLY A 33 -5.38 -0.33 -8.58
C GLY A 33 -5.26 -1.68 -7.87
N ASP A 34 -4.10 -2.33 -7.90
CA ASP A 34 -3.86 -3.53 -7.09
C ASP A 34 -4.00 -3.21 -5.59
N LYS A 35 -4.61 -4.14 -4.85
CA LYS A 35 -4.60 -4.09 -3.38
C LYS A 35 -3.28 -4.64 -2.86
N ILE A 36 -2.71 -3.93 -1.90
CA ILE A 36 -1.48 -4.32 -1.22
C ILE A 36 -1.72 -4.50 0.27
N ASP A 37 -0.97 -5.41 0.86
CA ASP A 37 -0.81 -5.53 2.30
C ASP A 37 0.47 -4.80 2.71
N VAL A 38 0.37 -3.95 3.72
CA VAL A 38 1.48 -3.11 4.21
C VAL A 38 1.73 -3.43 5.66
N GLN A 39 2.95 -3.86 5.97
CA GLN A 39 3.38 -4.20 7.32
C GLN A 39 4.56 -3.31 7.72
N CYS A 40 4.59 -2.89 8.98
CA CYS A 40 5.72 -2.17 9.57
C CYS A 40 6.37 -3.09 10.61
N THR A 41 7.66 -3.39 10.43
CA THR A 41 8.43 -4.23 11.36
C THR A 41 9.82 -3.63 11.59
N GLY A 42 10.12 -3.26 12.83
CA GLY A 42 11.35 -2.54 13.17
C GLY A 42 11.48 -1.23 12.40
N ASP A 43 12.55 -1.14 11.61
CA ASP A 43 12.88 -0.02 10.72
C ASP A 43 12.46 -0.27 9.25
N MET A 44 11.73 -1.36 8.98
CA MET A 44 11.32 -1.76 7.64
C MET A 44 9.82 -1.59 7.40
N ILE A 45 9.49 -1.16 6.18
CA ILE A 45 8.15 -1.24 5.61
C ILE A 45 8.16 -2.36 4.58
N ILE A 46 7.28 -3.34 4.76
CA ILE A 46 7.12 -4.49 3.87
C ILE A 46 5.82 -4.33 3.10
N ILE A 47 5.89 -4.41 1.78
CA ILE A 47 4.75 -4.29 0.87
C ILE A 47 4.58 -5.62 0.14
N ASN A 48 3.43 -6.26 0.36
CA ASN A 48 3.09 -7.53 -0.26
C ASN A 48 1.90 -7.35 -1.21
N LYS A 49 2.01 -7.92 -2.41
CA LYS A 49 0.88 -7.99 -3.33
C LYS A 49 -0.17 -8.94 -2.76
N MET A 50 -1.41 -8.45 -2.60
CA MET A 50 -2.49 -9.34 -2.22
C MET A 50 -2.87 -10.24 -3.41
N LYS A 51 -3.01 -11.53 -3.16
CA LYS A 51 -3.55 -12.45 -4.17
C LYS A 51 -5.05 -12.30 -4.20
N THR A 52 -5.60 -11.95 -5.36
CA THR A 52 -7.04 -12.01 -5.57
C THR A 52 -7.47 -13.46 -5.56
N ILE A 53 -8.16 -13.90 -4.50
CA ILE A 53 -8.81 -15.19 -4.50
C ILE A 53 -10.00 -15.07 -5.45
N LYS A 54 -9.87 -15.64 -6.66
CA LYS A 54 -11.04 -15.79 -7.53
C LYS A 54 -11.95 -16.79 -6.84
N GLN A 55 -13.11 -16.33 -6.38
CA GLN A 55 -14.16 -17.20 -5.90
C GLN A 55 -14.65 -18.03 -7.08
N THR A 56 -14.16 -19.27 -7.17
CA THR A 56 -14.66 -20.23 -8.15
C THR A 56 -16.05 -20.64 -7.68
N SER A 57 -17.09 -20.10 -8.31
CA SER A 57 -18.43 -20.64 -8.18
C SER A 57 -18.40 -22.08 -8.68
N VAL A 58 -18.44 -23.05 -7.77
CA VAL A 58 -18.67 -24.45 -8.12
C VAL A 58 -20.14 -24.51 -8.53
N GLY A 59 -20.40 -24.65 -9.83
CA GLY A 59 -21.76 -24.78 -10.36
C GLY A 59 -22.43 -26.05 -9.83
N LEU A 60 -23.68 -25.91 -9.39
CA LEU A 60 -24.64 -27.01 -9.26
C LEU A 60 -25.46 -27.12 -10.55
#